data_AF-A0A9D8WLD1-F1
#
_entry.id   AF-A0A9D8WLD1-F1
#
_cell.length_a   1.000
_cell.length_b   1.000
_cell.length_c   1.000
_cell.angle_alpha   90.00
_cell.angle_beta   90.00
_cell.angle_gamma   90.00
#
_symmetry.space_group_name_H-M   'P 1'
#
loop_
_entity.id
_entity.type
_entity.pdbx_description
1 polymer ?
#
loop_
_entity_poly.entity_id
_entity_poly.type
_entity_poly.pdbx_seq_one_letter_code
_entity_poly.pdbx_strand_id
1 'polypeptide(L)'
;MFYNDFKDLKLSALGFGAMRLPLLEDQKTIDEELTAKMIDTAIKGGVNYFDTAAPYHGGKSETVIGKILANYPRESWFLADKYPGHQHYETFDPAGTFEKQLAKCGVDYFDFYLFHNVCENCYADYMDPRWGILEYFVKQREEGRIKHLGMSSHASLPFLKEILDGPYGEVIEFCQIQLNYLDWTLQEAKAKVDLLNERGIPIWVMEPIRGGKLAAVDNVPVSEAFRWVNNTPGVTVTLSGMSTLEQVEQNIATFGERSPLSEEDIARILAAAEGLKRGVPCTACRYCCDGCPAGLDIPTLLKAYNDLSLGFSFSPMMFIEALPEDMRPSACLECGQCNSVCPQGIDVVTALSELSGLYEKYPKWSDICRERNAEEAKEMSENIHNSDEATDAADKLKDALDSFERAIDPEPYELRINTKLRAQLTRVRNCDTELFEQKVGLNMVIKTYNRKVFSPLHKLTCKIFKFKMKSIYFVGENFR
;
A
#
# COMPACT_ATOMS: atom_id res chain seq x y z
N MET A 1 18.18 -23.03 -1.73
CA MET A 1 17.71 -22.61 -0.39
C MET A 1 18.75 -23.07 0.62
N PHE A 2 19.30 -22.16 1.42
CA PHE A 2 20.06 -22.56 2.60
C PHE A 2 19.14 -22.68 3.83
N TYR A 3 19.52 -23.56 4.74
CA TYR A 3 18.75 -23.91 5.93
C TYR A 3 19.56 -23.56 7.19
N ASN A 4 18.84 -23.24 8.26
CA ASN A 4 19.36 -23.02 9.59
C ASN A 4 18.92 -24.16 10.52
N ASP A 5 19.79 -24.51 11.46
CA ASP A 5 19.46 -25.43 12.53
C ASP A 5 18.65 -24.72 13.61
N PHE A 6 17.55 -25.34 14.02
CA PHE A 6 16.81 -24.95 15.20
C PHE A 6 16.43 -26.22 15.97
N LYS A 7 17.14 -26.49 17.06
CA LYS A 7 17.04 -27.75 17.80
C LYS A 7 17.29 -28.95 16.86
N ASP A 8 16.29 -29.82 16.69
CA ASP A 8 16.31 -30.98 15.79
C ASP A 8 15.76 -30.68 14.38
N LEU A 9 15.33 -29.44 14.12
CA LEU A 9 14.73 -29.02 12.86
C LEU A 9 15.74 -28.35 11.93
N LYS A 10 15.53 -28.54 10.62
CA LYS A 10 16.17 -27.78 9.54
C LYS A 10 15.15 -26.82 8.94
N LEU A 11 15.28 -25.54 9.25
CA LEU A 11 14.34 -24.50 8.80
C LEU A 11 14.91 -23.76 7.59
N SER A 12 14.07 -23.51 6.58
CA SER A 12 14.45 -22.66 5.46
C SER A 12 14.74 -21.25 6.00
N ALA A 13 15.84 -20.65 5.59
CA ALA A 13 16.19 -19.32 6.07
C ALA A 13 15.20 -18.24 5.60
N LEU A 14 14.52 -18.47 4.47
CA LEU A 14 13.34 -17.70 4.07
C LEU A 14 12.09 -18.36 4.65
N GLY A 15 11.25 -17.57 5.32
CA GLY A 15 9.89 -17.96 5.68
C GLY A 15 8.86 -17.15 4.89
N PHE A 16 7.73 -17.78 4.56
CA PHE A 16 6.64 -17.16 3.82
C PHE A 16 5.71 -16.42 4.80
N GLY A 17 5.69 -15.08 4.75
CA GLY A 17 4.83 -14.26 5.61
C GLY A 17 3.47 -13.97 4.99
N ALA A 18 2.39 -14.34 5.68
CA ALA A 18 1.02 -14.24 5.18
C ALA A 18 0.28 -12.93 5.56
N MET A 19 1.01 -11.90 6.03
CA MET A 19 0.45 -10.58 6.34
C MET A 19 0.12 -9.77 5.07
N ARG A 20 0.76 -10.07 3.93
CA ARG A 20 0.69 -9.29 2.68
C ARG A 20 0.34 -10.12 1.45
N LEU A 21 -0.49 -11.15 1.64
CA LEU A 21 -1.06 -11.93 0.55
C LEU A 21 -1.67 -11.03 -0.54
N PRO A 22 -1.58 -11.45 -1.82
CA PRO A 22 -2.17 -10.71 -2.93
C PRO A 22 -3.68 -10.55 -2.72
N LEU A 23 -4.21 -9.42 -3.16
CA LEU A 23 -5.63 -9.08 -3.09
C LEU A 23 -6.22 -8.98 -4.49
N LEU A 24 -7.51 -9.28 -4.62
CA LEU A 24 -8.29 -9.01 -5.82
C LEU A 24 -8.45 -7.50 -6.06
N GLU A 25 -9.08 -7.13 -7.17
CA GLU A 25 -9.32 -5.72 -7.55
C GLU A 25 -10.07 -4.91 -6.48
N ASP A 26 -10.85 -5.57 -5.61
CA ASP A 26 -11.56 -4.94 -4.50
C ASP A 26 -10.65 -4.47 -3.34
N GLN A 27 -9.36 -4.80 -3.39
CA GLN A 27 -8.34 -4.47 -2.39
C GLN A 27 -8.71 -4.94 -0.96
N LYS A 28 -9.54 -5.99 -0.86
CA LYS A 28 -10.02 -6.54 0.42
C LYS A 28 -9.98 -8.05 0.45
N THR A 29 -10.34 -8.69 -0.65
CA THR A 29 -10.42 -10.14 -0.75
C THR A 29 -9.07 -10.71 -1.17
N ILE A 30 -8.58 -11.72 -0.46
CA ILE A 30 -7.35 -12.43 -0.81
C ILE A 30 -7.53 -13.13 -2.16
N ASP A 31 -6.59 -12.95 -3.07
CA ASP A 31 -6.50 -13.75 -4.29
C ASP A 31 -5.93 -15.15 -3.92
N GLU A 32 -6.84 -16.08 -3.61
CA GLU A 32 -6.47 -17.44 -3.21
C GLU A 32 -5.75 -18.21 -4.33
N GLU A 33 -6.08 -17.97 -5.61
CA GLU A 33 -5.47 -18.67 -6.74
C GLU A 33 -4.01 -18.24 -6.91
N LEU A 34 -3.74 -16.93 -6.90
CA LEU A 34 -2.39 -16.42 -6.94
C LEU A 34 -1.61 -16.82 -5.68
N THR A 35 -2.24 -16.75 -4.51
CA THR A 35 -1.62 -17.21 -3.26
C THR A 35 -1.22 -18.69 -3.32
N ALA A 36 -2.07 -19.55 -3.87
CA ALA A 36 -1.77 -20.98 -4.04
C ALA A 36 -0.57 -21.20 -4.97
N LYS A 37 -0.51 -20.49 -6.10
CA LYS A 37 0.65 -20.52 -7.01
C LYS A 37 1.93 -20.05 -6.32
N MET A 38 1.85 -18.99 -5.53
CA MET A 38 3.00 -18.46 -4.79
C MET A 38 3.52 -19.44 -3.72
N ILE A 39 2.62 -20.09 -2.97
CA ILE A 39 2.99 -21.11 -1.98
C ILE A 39 3.59 -22.34 -2.66
N ASP A 40 3.00 -22.80 -3.78
CA ASP A 40 3.54 -23.90 -4.56
C ASP A 40 4.98 -23.63 -5.04
N THR A 41 5.23 -22.44 -5.58
CA THR A 41 6.56 -22.00 -5.98
C THR A 41 7.51 -21.89 -4.78
N ALA A 42 7.04 -21.40 -3.63
CA ALA A 42 7.83 -21.33 -2.40
C ALA A 42 8.27 -22.72 -1.91
N ILE A 43 7.34 -23.68 -1.83
CA ILE A 43 7.62 -25.07 -1.42
C ILE A 43 8.60 -25.72 -2.39
N LYS A 44 8.37 -25.58 -3.71
CA LYS A 44 9.30 -26.10 -4.74
C LYS A 44 10.68 -25.45 -4.67
N GLY A 45 10.75 -24.19 -4.24
CA GLY A 45 11.98 -23.46 -3.97
C GLY A 45 12.69 -23.86 -2.67
N GLY A 46 12.09 -24.73 -1.85
CA GLY A 46 12.63 -25.22 -0.59
C GLY A 46 12.21 -24.42 0.65
N VAL A 47 11.22 -23.51 0.54
CA VAL A 47 10.63 -22.86 1.73
C VAL A 47 9.80 -23.88 2.49
N ASN A 48 10.06 -24.02 3.80
CA ASN A 48 9.32 -24.91 4.68
C ASN A 48 8.69 -24.22 5.88
N TYR A 49 8.91 -22.91 6.10
CA TYR A 49 8.33 -22.16 7.23
C TYR A 49 7.27 -21.18 6.73
N PHE A 50 6.04 -21.28 7.24
CA PHE A 50 4.90 -20.42 6.89
C PHE A 50 4.37 -19.70 8.13
N ASP A 51 4.17 -18.39 8.02
CA ASP A 51 3.79 -17.52 9.13
C ASP A 51 2.44 -16.85 8.88
N THR A 52 1.49 -17.04 9.79
CA THR A 52 0.20 -16.35 9.81
C THR A 52 -0.11 -15.77 11.20
N ALA A 53 -1.24 -15.08 11.34
CA ALA A 53 -1.74 -14.60 12.61
C ALA A 53 -3.25 -14.28 12.53
N ALA A 54 -3.95 -14.41 13.65
CA ALA A 54 -5.37 -14.08 13.80
C ALA A 54 -5.83 -12.73 13.20
N PRO A 55 -5.12 -11.59 13.33
CA PRO A 55 -5.60 -10.33 12.77
C PRO A 55 -5.33 -10.17 11.26
N TYR A 56 -4.50 -11.02 10.64
CA TYR A 56 -4.07 -10.80 9.26
C TYR A 56 -5.23 -10.95 8.27
N HIS A 57 -5.35 -9.97 7.36
CA HIS A 57 -6.44 -9.88 6.37
C HIS A 57 -7.83 -9.95 6.99
N GLY A 58 -8.07 -9.22 8.09
CA GLY A 58 -9.36 -9.28 8.80
C GLY A 58 -9.69 -10.68 9.31
N GLY A 59 -8.66 -11.45 9.67
CA GLY A 59 -8.76 -12.83 10.16
C GLY A 59 -9.05 -13.89 9.09
N LYS A 60 -8.75 -13.59 7.82
CA LYS A 60 -8.86 -14.54 6.69
C LYS A 60 -7.57 -15.27 6.35
N SER A 61 -6.41 -14.76 6.79
CA SER A 61 -5.10 -15.35 6.45
C SER A 61 -4.99 -16.81 6.90
N GLU A 62 -5.37 -17.11 8.15
CA GLU A 62 -5.34 -18.47 8.73
C GLU A 62 -6.10 -19.48 7.85
N THR A 63 -7.33 -19.13 7.43
CA THR A 63 -8.16 -20.00 6.60
C THR A 63 -7.57 -20.24 5.21
N VAL A 64 -7.05 -19.20 4.57
CA VAL A 64 -6.46 -19.33 3.23
C VAL A 64 -5.17 -20.15 3.26
N ILE A 65 -4.27 -19.83 4.20
CA ILE A 65 -3.00 -20.56 4.35
C ILE A 65 -3.26 -22.02 4.68
N GLY A 66 -4.12 -22.30 5.66
CA GLY A 66 -4.48 -23.67 6.05
C GLY A 66 -5.03 -24.50 4.90
N LYS A 67 -6.01 -23.93 4.16
CA LYS A 67 -6.61 -24.57 2.99
C LYS A 67 -5.59 -24.91 1.90
N ILE A 68 -4.63 -24.03 1.64
CA ILE A 68 -3.62 -24.25 0.60
C ILE A 68 -2.60 -25.29 1.05
N LEU A 69 -2.08 -25.17 2.28
CA LEU A 69 -1.07 -26.09 2.84
C LEU A 69 -1.60 -27.51 3.01
N ALA A 70 -2.91 -27.70 3.20
CA ALA A 70 -3.55 -29.02 3.26
C ALA A 70 -3.36 -29.86 1.98
N ASN A 71 -2.95 -29.25 0.86
CA ASN A 71 -2.63 -29.97 -0.39
C ASN A 71 -1.22 -30.58 -0.38
N TYR A 72 -0.42 -30.35 0.66
CA TYR A 72 0.94 -30.84 0.82
C TYR A 72 1.05 -31.75 2.05
N PRO A 73 1.96 -32.75 2.05
CA PRO A 73 2.18 -33.59 3.22
C PRO A 73 2.47 -32.76 4.48
N ARG A 74 1.79 -33.05 5.59
CA ARG A 74 1.84 -32.21 6.81
C ARG A 74 3.25 -32.06 7.37
N GLU A 75 4.07 -33.09 7.23
CA GLU A 75 5.45 -33.17 7.67
C GLU A 75 6.45 -32.41 6.78
N SER A 76 6.02 -31.93 5.60
CA SER A 76 6.89 -31.20 4.68
C SER A 76 6.94 -29.69 4.94
N TRP A 77 6.18 -29.19 5.90
CA TRP A 77 6.08 -27.77 6.22
C TRP A 77 5.84 -27.52 7.71
N PHE A 78 6.25 -26.34 8.15
CA PHE A 78 6.07 -25.81 9.50
C PHE A 78 5.15 -24.60 9.44
N LEU A 79 4.15 -24.57 10.32
CA LEU A 79 3.21 -23.45 10.42
C LEU A 79 3.37 -22.73 11.76
N ALA A 80 3.46 -21.41 11.66
CA ALA A 80 3.49 -20.48 12.77
C ALA A 80 2.21 -19.66 12.85
N ASP A 81 1.61 -19.60 14.04
CA ASP A 81 0.47 -18.73 14.35
C ASP A 81 0.71 -18.01 15.69
N LYS A 82 -0.13 -17.02 16.01
CA LYS A 82 0.13 -16.10 17.12
C LYS A 82 -1.13 -15.77 17.90
N TYR A 83 -1.01 -15.75 19.23
CA TYR A 83 -2.07 -15.31 20.12
C TYR A 83 -2.21 -13.77 20.10
N PRO A 84 -3.39 -13.22 19.77
CA PRO A 84 -3.58 -11.77 19.57
C PRO A 84 -3.81 -11.00 20.88
N GLY A 85 -2.97 -11.21 21.91
CA GLY A 85 -3.09 -10.53 23.19
C GLY A 85 -2.94 -9.00 23.11
N HIS A 86 -2.26 -8.49 22.09
CA HIS A 86 -2.03 -7.06 21.86
C HIS A 86 -3.25 -6.26 21.39
N GLN A 87 -4.39 -6.90 21.12
CA GLN A 87 -5.56 -6.21 20.58
C GLN A 87 -6.46 -5.56 21.63
N HIS A 88 -6.07 -5.58 22.91
CA HIS A 88 -6.77 -4.91 24.02
C HIS A 88 -8.26 -5.25 24.08
N TYR A 89 -8.59 -6.54 23.98
CA TYR A 89 -9.95 -7.00 24.11
C TYR A 89 -10.47 -6.78 25.53
N GLU A 90 -11.79 -6.54 25.68
CA GLU A 90 -12.42 -6.42 27.00
C GLU A 90 -12.29 -7.70 27.83
N THR A 91 -12.26 -8.85 27.16
CA THR A 91 -12.09 -10.18 27.75
C THR A 91 -11.19 -11.02 26.88
N PHE A 92 -10.32 -11.82 27.50
CA PHE A 92 -9.48 -12.78 26.80
C PHE A 92 -9.94 -14.21 27.08
N ASP A 93 -9.99 -15.02 26.01
CA ASP A 93 -10.28 -16.45 26.07
C ASP A 93 -9.17 -17.21 25.31
N PRO A 94 -8.06 -17.56 25.98
CA PRO A 94 -6.94 -18.23 25.31
C PRO A 94 -7.33 -19.59 24.75
N ALA A 95 -8.20 -20.33 25.44
CA ALA A 95 -8.66 -21.63 25.00
C ALA A 95 -9.53 -21.55 23.74
N GLY A 96 -10.60 -20.77 23.78
CA GLY A 96 -11.49 -20.62 22.64
C GLY A 96 -10.81 -19.94 21.45
N THR A 97 -9.85 -19.04 21.67
CA THR A 97 -9.04 -18.47 20.59
C THR A 97 -8.19 -19.55 19.94
N PHE A 98 -7.44 -20.33 20.72
CA PHE A 98 -6.57 -21.37 20.21
C PHE A 98 -7.32 -22.43 19.39
N GLU A 99 -8.46 -22.91 19.88
CA GLU A 99 -9.31 -23.87 19.14
C GLU A 99 -9.81 -23.30 17.81
N LYS A 100 -10.18 -22.01 17.78
CA LYS A 100 -10.59 -21.34 16.54
C LYS A 100 -9.43 -21.25 15.55
N GLN A 101 -8.21 -20.97 16.01
CA GLN A 101 -7.04 -20.88 15.14
C GLN A 101 -6.69 -22.24 14.53
N LEU A 102 -6.67 -23.30 15.33
CA LEU A 102 -6.50 -24.68 14.86
C LEU A 102 -7.55 -25.04 13.80
N ALA A 103 -8.83 -24.76 14.09
CA ALA A 103 -9.93 -25.04 13.17
C ALA A 103 -9.84 -24.23 11.86
N LYS A 104 -9.49 -22.95 11.93
CA LYS A 104 -9.31 -22.11 10.73
C LYS A 104 -8.15 -22.59 9.87
N CYS A 105 -7.01 -22.91 10.49
CA CYS A 105 -5.83 -23.43 9.81
C CYS A 105 -6.01 -24.88 9.34
N GLY A 106 -7.01 -25.60 9.86
CA GLY A 106 -7.26 -27.00 9.54
C GLY A 106 -6.15 -27.94 10.04
N VAL A 107 -5.57 -27.64 11.21
CA VAL A 107 -4.47 -28.40 11.81
C VAL A 107 -4.80 -28.81 13.24
N ASP A 108 -4.20 -29.93 13.69
CA ASP A 108 -4.36 -30.41 15.07
C ASP A 108 -3.32 -29.82 16.05
N TYR A 109 -2.24 -29.25 15.50
CA TYR A 109 -1.14 -28.64 16.27
C TYR A 109 -0.44 -27.55 15.43
N PHE A 110 0.22 -26.63 16.13
CA PHE A 110 1.16 -25.66 15.53
C PHE A 110 2.61 -26.07 15.77
N ASP A 111 3.44 -25.96 14.74
CA ASP A 111 4.88 -26.17 14.88
C ASP A 111 5.50 -25.04 15.71
N PHE A 112 5.08 -23.81 15.43
CA PHE A 112 5.51 -22.61 16.15
C PHE A 112 4.28 -21.83 16.60
N TYR A 113 4.24 -21.39 17.85
CA TYR A 113 3.17 -20.55 18.35
C TYR A 113 3.74 -19.38 19.14
N LEU A 114 3.26 -18.17 18.88
CA LEU A 114 3.84 -16.96 19.43
C LEU A 114 2.86 -16.14 20.26
N PHE A 115 3.33 -15.52 21.33
CA PHE A 115 2.68 -14.34 21.88
C PHE A 115 2.89 -13.15 20.93
N HIS A 116 1.82 -12.54 20.42
CA HIS A 116 1.92 -11.58 19.32
C HIS A 116 2.14 -10.14 19.79
N ASN A 117 3.17 -9.47 19.26
CA ASN A 117 3.44 -8.04 19.48
C ASN A 117 3.49 -7.67 20.97
N VAL A 118 4.29 -8.42 21.74
CA VAL A 118 4.53 -8.15 23.16
C VAL A 118 5.38 -6.89 23.29
N CYS A 119 4.77 -5.82 23.79
CA CYS A 119 5.39 -4.51 24.04
C CYS A 119 4.73 -3.81 25.22
N GLU A 120 5.25 -2.63 25.56
CA GLU A 120 4.87 -1.79 26.70
C GLU A 120 3.35 -1.60 26.79
N ASN A 121 2.71 -1.38 25.64
CA ASN A 121 1.29 -1.04 25.58
C ASN A 121 0.41 -2.22 25.99
N CYS A 122 0.81 -3.46 25.71
CA CYS A 122 -0.04 -4.65 25.86
C CYS A 122 0.46 -5.70 26.84
N TYR A 123 1.67 -5.54 27.39
CA TYR A 123 2.25 -6.55 28.28
C TYR A 123 1.41 -6.78 29.54
N ALA A 124 0.71 -5.76 30.02
CA ALA A 124 -0.21 -5.88 31.15
C ALA A 124 -1.34 -6.88 30.87
N ASP A 125 -1.86 -6.94 29.64
CA ASP A 125 -2.92 -7.89 29.26
C ASP A 125 -2.40 -9.33 29.27
N TYR A 126 -1.16 -9.53 28.80
CA TYR A 126 -0.48 -10.83 28.82
C TYR A 126 -0.19 -11.32 30.24
N MET A 127 0.17 -10.41 31.15
CA MET A 127 0.53 -10.71 32.53
C MET A 127 -0.66 -10.82 33.48
N ASP A 128 -1.88 -10.53 33.01
CA ASP A 128 -3.05 -10.52 33.87
C ASP A 128 -3.48 -11.96 34.26
N PRO A 129 -3.40 -12.32 35.56
CA PRO A 129 -3.68 -13.68 36.01
C PRO A 129 -5.15 -14.08 35.82
N ARG A 130 -6.06 -13.14 35.58
CA ARG A 130 -7.47 -13.44 35.27
C ARG A 130 -7.62 -14.25 33.99
N TRP A 131 -6.70 -14.08 33.04
CA TRP A 131 -6.78 -14.71 31.72
C TRP A 131 -5.94 -15.98 31.62
N GLY A 132 -4.90 -16.14 32.47
CA GLY A 132 -4.05 -17.33 32.50
C GLY A 132 -3.40 -17.65 31.14
N ILE A 133 -3.06 -16.62 30.37
CA ILE A 133 -2.59 -16.73 28.98
C ILE A 133 -1.31 -17.56 28.91
N LEU A 134 -0.31 -17.20 29.73
CA LEU A 134 0.98 -17.88 29.75
C LEU A 134 0.84 -19.36 30.14
N GLU A 135 0.15 -19.63 31.26
CA GLU A 135 -0.03 -20.96 31.81
C GLU A 135 -0.77 -21.87 30.83
N TYR A 136 -1.80 -21.33 30.15
CA TYR A 136 -2.53 -22.08 29.13
C TYR A 136 -1.63 -22.55 27.99
N PHE A 137 -0.84 -21.64 27.40
CA PHE A 137 0.00 -22.00 26.24
C PHE A 137 1.23 -22.84 26.60
N VAL A 138 1.76 -22.71 27.82
CA VAL A 138 2.75 -23.65 28.35
C VAL A 138 2.15 -25.06 28.43
N LYS A 139 0.94 -25.20 28.96
CA LYS A 139 0.24 -26.49 29.01
C LYS A 139 -0.04 -27.07 27.62
N GLN A 140 -0.44 -26.24 26.65
CA GLN A 140 -0.64 -26.71 25.27
C GLN A 140 0.66 -27.20 24.62
N ARG A 141 1.82 -26.64 24.98
CA ARG A 141 3.12 -27.16 24.56
C ARG A 141 3.42 -28.52 25.21
N GLU A 142 3.17 -28.67 26.51
CA GLU A 142 3.36 -29.94 27.22
C GLU A 142 2.46 -31.06 26.67
N GLU A 143 1.23 -30.72 26.26
CA GLU A 143 0.28 -31.62 25.60
C GLU A 143 0.65 -31.89 24.12
N GLY A 144 1.70 -31.25 23.60
CA GLY A 144 2.21 -31.46 22.25
C GLY A 144 1.38 -30.79 21.14
N ARG A 145 0.41 -29.94 21.49
CA ARG A 145 -0.43 -29.17 20.55
C ARG A 145 0.29 -27.90 20.05
N ILE A 146 1.34 -27.48 20.76
CA ILE A 146 2.34 -26.51 20.31
C ILE A 146 3.70 -27.22 20.38
N LYS A 147 4.50 -27.20 19.30
CA LYS A 147 5.84 -27.81 19.34
C LYS A 147 6.88 -26.85 19.91
N HIS A 148 6.86 -25.60 19.46
CA HIS A 148 7.76 -24.55 19.92
C HIS A 148 7.00 -23.28 20.28
N LEU A 149 7.21 -22.81 21.50
CA LEU A 149 6.60 -21.57 21.98
C LEU A 149 7.59 -20.42 21.87
N GLY A 150 7.16 -19.29 21.31
CA GLY A 150 7.97 -18.08 21.16
C GLY A 150 7.19 -16.81 21.44
N MET A 151 7.80 -15.67 21.14
CA MET A 151 7.11 -14.38 21.16
C MET A 151 7.54 -13.51 20.00
N SER A 152 6.66 -12.62 19.57
CA SER A 152 6.98 -11.49 18.71
C SER A 152 6.97 -10.21 19.53
N SER A 153 7.96 -9.34 19.35
CA SER A 153 8.08 -8.11 20.13
C SER A 153 8.44 -6.89 19.29
N HIS A 154 7.73 -5.79 19.57
CA HIS A 154 8.08 -4.44 19.15
C HIS A 154 8.56 -3.56 20.32
N ALA A 155 8.85 -4.17 21.48
CA ALA A 155 9.26 -3.45 22.69
C ALA A 155 10.52 -2.61 22.48
N SER A 156 10.66 -1.54 23.27
CA SER A 156 11.96 -0.87 23.44
C SER A 156 12.99 -1.83 24.03
N LEU A 157 14.28 -1.51 23.90
CA LEU A 157 15.34 -2.35 24.46
C LEU A 157 15.19 -2.58 25.99
N PRO A 158 14.96 -1.54 26.83
CA PRO A 158 14.78 -1.74 28.26
C PRO A 158 13.60 -2.66 28.59
N PHE A 159 12.48 -2.51 27.86
CA PHE A 159 11.29 -3.31 28.13
C PHE A 159 11.40 -4.74 27.58
N LEU A 160 12.07 -4.95 26.45
CA LEU A 160 12.43 -6.29 25.98
C LEU A 160 13.25 -7.03 27.05
N LYS A 161 14.21 -6.34 27.69
CA LYS A 161 14.97 -6.92 28.81
C LYS A 161 14.05 -7.27 29.99
N GLU A 162 13.09 -6.42 30.33
CA GLU A 162 12.11 -6.70 31.39
C GLU A 162 11.26 -7.94 31.08
N ILE A 163 10.77 -8.09 29.84
CA ILE A 163 10.00 -9.27 29.40
C ILE A 163 10.86 -10.53 29.51
N LEU A 164 12.12 -10.47 29.08
CA LEU A 164 13.06 -11.59 29.12
C LEU A 164 13.54 -11.94 30.54
N ASP A 165 13.50 -11.00 31.48
CA ASP A 165 13.76 -11.22 32.91
C ASP A 165 12.52 -11.75 33.65
N GLY A 166 11.34 -11.68 33.01
CA GLY A 166 10.07 -12.16 33.53
C GLY A 166 9.71 -13.59 33.11
N PRO A 167 8.49 -14.05 33.44
CA PRO A 167 8.09 -15.45 33.26
C PRO A 167 7.97 -15.86 31.78
N TYR A 168 7.75 -14.90 30.87
CA TYR A 168 7.80 -15.15 29.43
C TYR A 168 9.19 -15.55 28.96
N GLY A 169 10.25 -14.91 29.49
CA GLY A 169 11.64 -15.23 29.16
C GLY A 169 12.05 -16.66 29.55
N GLU A 170 11.40 -17.25 30.55
CA GLU A 170 11.68 -18.63 30.99
C GLU A 170 11.13 -19.70 30.05
N VAL A 171 10.09 -19.38 29.28
CA VAL A 171 9.35 -20.38 28.49
C VAL A 171 9.57 -20.28 26.99
N ILE A 172 9.93 -19.10 26.46
CA ILE A 172 10.10 -18.90 25.03
C ILE A 172 11.38 -19.57 24.51
N GLU A 173 11.31 -20.11 23.30
CA GLU A 173 12.41 -20.82 22.64
C GLU A 173 13.03 -20.02 21.50
N PHE A 174 12.38 -18.94 21.07
CA PHE A 174 12.81 -18.03 20.02
C PHE A 174 12.06 -16.69 20.15
N CYS A 175 12.61 -15.63 19.55
CA CYS A 175 12.00 -14.31 19.56
C CYS A 175 11.94 -13.72 18.15
N GLN A 176 10.76 -13.26 17.74
CA GLN A 176 10.53 -12.56 16.50
C GLN A 176 10.63 -11.04 16.72
N ILE A 177 11.62 -10.38 16.10
CA ILE A 177 11.84 -8.94 16.23
C ILE A 177 11.91 -8.24 14.88
N GLN A 178 11.61 -6.94 14.89
CA GLN A 178 11.83 -6.06 13.74
C GLN A 178 13.33 -5.86 13.52
N LEU A 179 13.84 -6.32 12.39
CA LEU A 179 15.26 -6.23 12.06
C LEU A 179 15.45 -5.91 10.57
N ASN A 180 16.07 -4.77 10.31
CA ASN A 180 16.54 -4.34 8.99
C ASN A 180 17.65 -3.28 9.19
N TYR A 181 18.33 -2.91 8.11
CA TYR A 181 19.49 -2.02 8.17
C TYR A 181 19.16 -0.59 8.64
N LEU A 182 17.90 -0.14 8.48
CA LEU A 182 17.44 1.16 8.97
C LEU A 182 17.16 1.13 10.48
N ASP A 183 16.42 0.12 10.90
CA ASP A 183 16.03 -0.08 12.31
C ASP A 183 17.19 -0.58 13.18
N TRP A 184 18.31 -1.00 12.56
CA TRP A 184 19.57 -1.33 13.23
C TRP A 184 19.99 -0.27 14.25
N THR A 185 19.80 0.99 13.90
CA THR A 185 20.06 2.14 14.77
C THR A 185 18.78 2.89 15.14
N LEU A 186 17.80 3.02 14.23
CA LEU A 186 16.59 3.80 14.49
C LEU A 186 15.71 3.20 15.60
N GLN A 187 15.68 1.88 15.74
CA GLN A 187 14.89 1.15 16.73
C GLN A 187 15.78 0.33 17.67
N GLU A 188 17.06 0.67 17.76
CA GLU A 188 18.07 -0.03 18.55
C GLU A 188 18.14 -1.55 18.27
N ALA A 189 17.81 -1.98 17.04
CA ALA A 189 17.73 -3.41 16.74
C ALA A 189 19.05 -4.14 16.93
N LYS A 190 20.21 -3.46 16.78
CA LYS A 190 21.52 -4.03 17.14
C LYS A 190 21.57 -4.49 18.59
N ALA A 191 21.17 -3.63 19.52
CA ALA A 191 21.24 -3.94 20.94
C ALA A 191 20.24 -5.03 21.33
N LYS A 192 19.08 -5.08 20.65
CA LYS A 192 18.09 -6.17 20.83
C LYS A 192 18.66 -7.51 20.33
N VAL A 193 19.35 -7.52 19.19
CA VAL A 193 20.06 -8.69 18.67
C VAL A 193 21.15 -9.16 19.65
N ASP A 194 21.96 -8.22 20.15
CA ASP A 194 23.03 -8.55 21.12
C ASP A 194 22.44 -9.17 22.40
N LEU A 195 21.36 -8.60 22.94
CA LEU A 195 20.65 -9.12 24.11
C LEU A 195 20.09 -10.53 23.89
N LEU A 196 19.44 -10.78 22.75
CA LEU A 196 18.88 -12.10 22.44
C LEU A 196 19.99 -13.15 22.25
N ASN A 197 21.10 -12.78 21.60
CA ASN A 197 22.27 -13.65 21.47
C ASN A 197 22.93 -13.95 22.82
N GLU A 198 23.06 -12.97 23.72
CA GLU A 198 23.56 -13.17 25.08
C GLU A 198 22.70 -14.18 25.86
N ARG A 199 21.39 -14.16 25.64
CA ARG A 199 20.43 -15.12 26.24
C ARG A 199 20.37 -16.46 25.51
N GLY A 200 21.07 -16.63 24.39
CA GLY A 200 20.99 -17.82 23.56
C GLY A 200 19.61 -18.03 22.92
N ILE A 201 18.85 -16.95 22.69
CA ILE A 201 17.50 -16.99 22.09
C ILE A 201 17.61 -16.74 20.58
N PRO A 202 17.30 -17.73 19.72
CA PRO A 202 17.28 -17.57 18.27
C PRO A 202 16.30 -16.51 17.77
N ILE A 203 16.64 -15.86 16.66
CA ILE A 203 15.93 -14.68 16.14
C ILE A 203 15.15 -15.02 14.87
N TRP A 204 13.85 -14.72 14.92
CA TRP A 204 13.00 -14.62 13.74
C TRP A 204 12.90 -13.16 13.33
N VAL A 205 13.06 -12.89 12.05
CA VAL A 205 13.04 -11.50 11.55
C VAL A 205 11.68 -11.20 10.96
N MET A 206 11.01 -10.19 11.52
CA MET A 206 9.91 -9.51 10.86
C MET A 206 10.36 -8.18 10.27
N GLU A 207 9.60 -7.71 9.29
CA GLU A 207 9.87 -6.46 8.57
C GLU A 207 11.31 -6.29 8.02
N PRO A 208 11.90 -7.30 7.37
CA PRO A 208 13.26 -7.19 6.82
C PRO A 208 13.38 -6.08 5.76
N ILE A 209 12.28 -5.74 5.11
CA ILE A 209 12.17 -4.68 4.08
C ILE A 209 11.17 -3.59 4.50
N ARG A 210 10.77 -3.54 5.79
CA ARG A 210 9.90 -2.52 6.37
C ARG A 210 8.63 -2.22 5.55
N GLY A 211 7.83 -3.26 5.30
CA GLY A 211 6.59 -3.14 4.52
C GLY A 211 6.80 -2.76 3.04
N GLY A 212 8.01 -2.96 2.50
CA GLY A 212 8.37 -2.60 1.13
C GLY A 212 9.06 -1.25 1.00
N LYS A 213 9.13 -0.44 2.07
CA LYS A 213 9.78 0.89 2.04
C LYS A 213 11.26 0.78 1.64
N LEU A 214 11.94 -0.26 2.11
CA LEU A 214 13.37 -0.46 1.82
C LEU A 214 13.63 -1.04 0.42
N ALA A 215 12.59 -1.45 -0.31
CA ALA A 215 12.71 -1.89 -1.70
C ALA A 215 12.85 -0.73 -2.69
N ALA A 216 12.46 0.48 -2.28
CA ALA A 216 12.52 1.70 -3.09
C ALA A 216 13.79 2.53 -2.82
N VAL A 217 14.74 2.02 -2.06
CA VAL A 217 15.96 2.73 -1.71
C VAL A 217 16.96 2.59 -2.85
N ASP A 218 17.27 3.72 -3.49
CA ASP A 218 18.24 3.76 -4.58
C ASP A 218 19.58 3.16 -4.12
N ASN A 219 20.18 2.37 -5.00
CA ASN A 219 21.47 1.70 -4.77
C ASN A 219 21.49 0.70 -3.62
N VAL A 220 20.36 0.24 -3.08
CA VAL A 220 20.30 -0.92 -2.18
C VAL A 220 19.29 -1.94 -2.73
N PRO A 221 19.75 -2.90 -3.55
CA PRO A 221 18.91 -4.01 -4.01
C PRO A 221 18.27 -4.77 -2.85
N VAL A 222 17.02 -5.21 -3.03
CA VAL A 222 16.29 -6.03 -2.05
C VAL A 222 17.08 -7.28 -1.65
N SER A 223 17.79 -7.89 -2.60
CA SER A 223 18.65 -9.05 -2.35
C SER A 223 19.76 -8.75 -1.35
N GLU A 224 20.36 -7.56 -1.41
CA GLU A 224 21.37 -7.13 -0.45
C GLU A 224 20.78 -6.82 0.92
N ALA A 225 19.58 -6.21 0.97
CA ALA A 225 18.88 -6.00 2.23
C ALA A 225 18.61 -7.33 2.96
N PHE A 226 18.16 -8.36 2.23
CA PHE A 226 18.01 -9.70 2.80
C PHE A 226 19.35 -10.34 3.21
N ARG A 227 20.39 -10.23 2.38
CA ARG A 227 21.74 -10.74 2.72
C ARG A 227 22.29 -10.07 3.98
N TRP A 228 22.04 -8.77 4.16
CA TRP A 228 22.41 -8.03 5.36
C TRP A 228 21.72 -8.62 6.60
N VAL A 229 20.40 -8.83 6.53
CA VAL A 229 19.64 -9.45 7.62
C VAL A 229 20.17 -10.85 7.94
N ASN A 230 20.34 -11.68 6.92
CA ASN A 230 20.77 -13.08 7.08
C ASN A 230 22.21 -13.26 7.57
N ASN A 231 23.06 -12.23 7.45
CA ASN A 231 24.41 -12.22 8.02
C ASN A 231 24.45 -11.80 9.49
N THR A 232 23.31 -11.39 10.07
CA THR A 232 23.23 -10.97 11.47
C THR A 232 23.26 -12.20 12.39
N PRO A 233 24.16 -12.25 13.40
CA PRO A 233 24.23 -13.38 14.33
C PRO A 233 22.90 -13.65 15.04
N GLY A 234 22.54 -14.93 15.19
CA GLY A 234 21.31 -15.37 15.83
C GLY A 234 20.09 -15.46 14.91
N VAL A 235 20.13 -14.83 13.72
CA VAL A 235 19.03 -14.90 12.74
C VAL A 235 18.86 -16.32 12.21
N THR A 236 17.67 -16.87 12.39
CA THR A 236 17.31 -18.25 12.04
C THR A 236 16.28 -18.33 10.92
N VAL A 237 15.26 -17.46 10.93
CA VAL A 237 14.28 -17.35 9.84
C VAL A 237 14.01 -15.88 9.55
N THR A 238 14.02 -15.52 8.27
CA THR A 238 13.66 -14.19 7.79
C THR A 238 12.31 -14.27 7.09
N LEU A 239 11.30 -13.60 7.64
CA LEU A 239 9.94 -13.61 7.12
C LEU A 239 9.76 -12.53 6.06
N SER A 240 9.36 -12.94 4.86
CA SER A 240 9.08 -12.03 3.75
C SER A 240 7.60 -12.09 3.41
N GLY A 241 6.91 -10.95 3.54
CA GLY A 241 5.56 -10.77 2.99
C GLY A 241 5.68 -10.42 1.51
N MET A 242 5.21 -11.31 0.64
CA MET A 242 5.30 -11.17 -0.81
C MET A 242 3.90 -11.07 -1.39
N SER A 243 3.72 -10.19 -2.38
CA SER A 243 2.42 -9.93 -3.02
C SER A 243 2.41 -10.30 -4.51
N THR A 244 3.55 -10.68 -5.09
CA THR A 244 3.65 -11.14 -6.48
C THR A 244 4.48 -12.41 -6.58
N LEU A 245 4.23 -13.20 -7.63
CA LEU A 245 5.01 -14.41 -7.92
C LEU A 245 6.49 -14.10 -8.18
N GLU A 246 6.77 -12.99 -8.88
CA GLU A 246 8.13 -12.54 -9.16
C GLU A 246 8.93 -12.28 -7.87
N GLN A 247 8.31 -11.67 -6.85
CA GLN A 247 8.95 -11.47 -5.55
C GLN A 247 9.29 -12.80 -4.87
N VAL A 248 8.44 -13.82 -5.02
CA VAL A 248 8.72 -15.16 -4.49
C VAL A 248 9.93 -15.77 -5.17
N GLU A 249 9.98 -15.73 -6.51
CA GLU A 249 11.10 -16.26 -7.29
C GLU A 249 12.42 -15.53 -6.97
N GLN A 250 12.40 -14.21 -6.90
CA GLN A 250 13.57 -13.38 -6.55
C GLN A 250 14.07 -13.65 -5.13
N ASN A 251 13.16 -13.80 -4.17
CA ASN A 251 13.53 -14.11 -2.78
C ASN A 251 14.08 -15.55 -2.69
N ILE A 252 13.48 -16.54 -3.35
CA ILE A 252 14.03 -17.90 -3.41
C ILE A 252 15.44 -17.89 -3.98
N ALA A 253 15.68 -17.14 -5.06
CA ALA A 253 17.01 -17.01 -5.66
C ALA A 253 18.01 -16.37 -4.69
N THR A 254 17.62 -15.30 -4.00
CA THR A 254 18.45 -14.61 -2.99
C THR A 254 18.84 -15.53 -1.83
N PHE A 255 17.93 -16.41 -1.41
CA PHE A 255 18.16 -17.39 -0.34
C PHE A 255 18.67 -18.74 -0.88
N GLY A 256 19.04 -18.80 -2.18
CA GLY A 256 19.51 -19.99 -2.87
C GLY A 256 20.76 -20.58 -2.22
N GLU A 257 21.71 -19.70 -1.88
CA GLU A 257 22.98 -20.01 -1.24
C GLU A 257 23.40 -18.89 -0.26
N ARG A 258 24.32 -19.19 0.65
CA ARG A 258 24.87 -18.15 1.54
C ARG A 258 25.86 -17.30 0.77
N SER A 259 25.56 -16.02 0.65
CA SER A 259 26.43 -15.03 0.03
C SER A 259 26.63 -13.85 0.99
N PRO A 260 27.68 -13.84 1.80
CA PRO A 260 27.97 -12.72 2.71
C PRO A 260 28.19 -11.42 1.94
N LEU A 261 27.86 -10.28 2.55
CA LEU A 261 28.16 -8.96 1.99
C LEU A 261 29.59 -8.57 2.31
N SER A 262 30.22 -7.78 1.44
CA SER A 262 31.52 -7.17 1.76
C SER A 262 31.37 -6.07 2.80
N GLU A 263 32.46 -5.70 3.47
CA GLU A 263 32.46 -4.55 4.39
C GLU A 263 32.07 -3.25 3.68
N GLU A 264 32.44 -3.10 2.41
CA GLU A 264 32.07 -1.95 1.58
C GLU A 264 30.56 -1.91 1.31
N ASP A 265 29.95 -3.05 0.98
CA ASP A 265 28.50 -3.15 0.79
C ASP A 265 27.75 -2.80 2.08
N ILE A 266 28.21 -3.33 3.22
CA ILE A 266 27.62 -3.04 4.53
C ILE A 266 27.70 -1.54 4.83
N ALA A 267 28.88 -0.92 4.62
CA ALA A 267 29.06 0.51 4.84
C ALA A 267 28.14 1.35 3.94
N ARG A 268 28.00 0.99 2.66
CA ARG A 268 27.08 1.65 1.72
C ARG A 268 25.62 1.55 2.16
N ILE A 269 25.17 0.35 2.55
CA ILE A 269 23.79 0.11 2.99
C ILE A 269 23.49 0.94 4.25
N LEU A 270 24.39 0.95 5.22
CA LEU A 270 24.23 1.75 6.45
C LEU A 270 24.24 3.26 6.17
N ALA A 271 25.06 3.73 5.23
CA ALA A 271 25.06 5.13 4.80
C ALA A 271 23.74 5.53 4.12
N ALA A 272 23.18 4.66 3.27
CA ALA A 272 21.86 4.87 2.67
C ALA A 272 20.77 4.94 3.75
N ALA A 273 20.88 4.13 4.80
CA ALA A 273 19.95 4.13 5.92
C ALA A 273 19.86 5.49 6.64
N GLU A 274 20.97 6.19 6.83
CA GLU A 274 20.98 7.49 7.53
C GLU A 274 20.16 8.55 6.81
N GLY A 275 20.13 8.51 5.48
CA GLY A 275 19.27 9.40 4.68
C GLY A 275 17.77 9.19 4.93
N LEU A 276 17.38 7.98 5.37
CA LEU A 276 15.98 7.56 5.49
C LEU A 276 15.36 7.81 6.88
N LYS A 277 16.16 8.21 7.88
CA LYS A 277 15.67 8.46 9.26
C LYS A 277 14.83 9.74 9.40
N ARG A 278 14.52 10.42 8.30
CA ARG A 278 13.70 11.62 8.29
C ARG A 278 12.21 11.25 8.18
N GLY A 279 11.38 11.88 9.00
CA GLY A 279 9.93 11.71 9.00
C GLY A 279 9.41 10.60 9.92
N VAL A 280 8.11 10.35 9.84
CA VAL A 280 7.38 9.35 10.64
C VAL A 280 7.81 7.93 10.26
N PRO A 281 8.25 7.11 11.22
CA PRO A 281 8.80 5.77 11.00
C PRO A 281 7.73 4.68 10.74
N CYS A 282 6.65 4.99 10.05
CA CYS A 282 5.54 4.06 9.79
C CYS A 282 6.00 2.85 8.94
N THR A 283 5.58 1.65 9.36
CA THR A 283 5.85 0.37 8.67
C THR A 283 4.66 -0.12 7.83
N ALA A 284 3.61 0.71 7.80
CA ALA A 284 2.34 0.47 7.16
C ALA A 284 1.60 -0.80 7.62
N CYS A 285 1.87 -1.32 8.83
CA CYS A 285 1.27 -2.54 9.39
C CYS A 285 -0.27 -2.59 9.42
N ARG A 286 -0.94 -1.42 9.31
CA ARG A 286 -2.40 -1.24 9.30
C ARG A 286 -3.13 -1.64 10.59
N TYR A 287 -2.44 -1.91 11.70
CA TYR A 287 -3.09 -2.16 13.00
C TYR A 287 -3.99 -1.01 13.46
N CYS A 288 -3.69 0.21 13.01
CA CYS A 288 -4.48 1.41 13.27
C CYS A 288 -5.73 1.56 12.39
N CYS A 289 -5.92 0.75 11.34
CA CYS A 289 -7.00 0.93 10.36
C CYS A 289 -8.33 0.33 10.83
N ASP A 290 -8.35 -0.94 11.22
CA ASP A 290 -9.61 -1.66 11.51
C ASP A 290 -10.37 -1.06 12.71
N GLY A 291 -9.63 -0.45 13.63
CA GLY A 291 -10.20 0.23 14.79
C GLY A 291 -10.59 1.69 14.55
N CYS A 292 -10.17 2.32 13.45
CA CYS A 292 -10.36 3.76 13.27
C CYS A 292 -11.85 4.11 13.10
N PRO A 293 -12.48 4.91 13.99
CA PRO A 293 -13.89 5.26 13.87
C PRO A 293 -14.20 6.12 12.63
N ALA A 294 -13.20 6.84 12.11
CA ALA A 294 -13.30 7.58 10.85
C ALA A 294 -12.96 6.73 9.61
N GLY A 295 -12.53 5.48 9.78
CA GLY A 295 -12.20 4.57 8.67
C GLY A 295 -10.96 4.97 7.85
N LEU A 296 -10.09 5.83 8.38
CA LEU A 296 -8.97 6.40 7.62
C LEU A 296 -7.91 5.36 7.23
N ASP A 297 -7.37 5.48 6.00
CA ASP A 297 -6.13 4.79 5.60
C ASP A 297 -4.90 5.53 6.16
N ILE A 298 -4.72 5.39 7.47
CA ILE A 298 -3.67 6.06 8.24
C ILE A 298 -2.28 5.83 7.65
N PRO A 299 -1.85 4.59 7.30
CA PRO A 299 -0.54 4.37 6.68
C PRO A 299 -0.30 5.17 5.41
N THR A 300 -1.30 5.26 4.53
CA THR A 300 -1.17 6.00 3.28
C THR A 300 -1.12 7.51 3.53
N LEU A 301 -1.88 8.01 4.51
CA LEU A 301 -1.79 9.40 4.95
C LEU A 301 -0.41 9.71 5.56
N LEU A 302 0.13 8.87 6.45
CA LEU A 302 1.47 9.06 7.01
C LEU A 302 2.57 9.01 5.94
N LYS A 303 2.38 8.24 4.87
CA LYS A 303 3.26 8.29 3.70
C LYS A 303 3.20 9.67 3.03
N ALA A 304 2.00 10.19 2.77
CA ALA A 304 1.83 11.53 2.19
C ALA A 304 2.42 12.63 3.08
N TYR A 305 2.28 12.49 4.41
CA TYR A 305 2.93 13.37 5.38
C TYR A 305 4.45 13.37 5.24
N ASN A 306 5.08 12.19 5.19
CA ASN A 306 6.52 12.09 4.99
C ASN A 306 6.97 12.72 3.68
N ASP A 307 6.23 12.47 2.58
CA ASP A 307 6.53 13.03 1.27
C ASP A 307 6.46 14.56 1.29
N LEU A 308 5.45 15.16 1.96
CA LEU A 308 5.30 16.62 2.08
C LEU A 308 6.25 17.26 3.11
N SER A 309 6.66 16.52 4.14
CA SER A 309 7.58 17.02 5.18
C SER A 309 9.00 17.25 4.65
N LEU A 310 9.37 16.59 3.56
CA LEU A 310 10.66 16.79 2.88
C LEU A 310 10.67 18.01 1.95
N GLY A 311 9.50 18.54 1.62
CA GLY A 311 9.33 19.67 0.72
C GLY A 311 8.04 19.56 -0.09
N PHE A 312 7.68 20.65 -0.76
CA PHE A 312 6.48 20.67 -1.58
C PHE A 312 6.60 19.69 -2.77
N SER A 313 5.59 18.83 -2.92
CA SER A 313 5.45 17.92 -4.05
C SER A 313 3.98 17.81 -4.45
N PHE A 314 3.70 17.88 -5.75
CA PHE A 314 2.34 17.77 -6.27
C PHE A 314 1.74 16.37 -6.10
N SER A 315 2.57 15.32 -6.10
CA SER A 315 2.10 13.93 -6.00
C SER A 315 1.27 13.65 -4.72
N PRO A 316 1.79 13.90 -3.49
CA PRO A 316 1.00 13.72 -2.27
C PRO A 316 -0.18 14.68 -2.19
N MET A 317 -0.09 15.90 -2.72
CA MET A 317 -1.21 16.84 -2.77
C MET A 317 -2.37 16.32 -3.64
N MET A 318 -2.06 15.86 -4.85
CA MET A 318 -3.04 15.27 -5.76
C MET A 318 -3.65 13.99 -5.20
N PHE A 319 -2.84 13.17 -4.52
CA PHE A 319 -3.33 12.00 -3.81
C PHE A 319 -4.38 12.38 -2.76
N ILE A 320 -4.08 13.32 -1.87
CA ILE A 320 -5.02 13.76 -0.83
C ILE A 320 -6.28 14.40 -1.44
N GLU A 321 -6.12 15.20 -2.50
CA GLU A 321 -7.23 15.84 -3.21
C GLU A 321 -8.18 14.82 -3.86
N ALA A 322 -7.65 13.70 -4.35
CA ALA A 322 -8.44 12.62 -4.94
C ALA A 322 -9.22 11.78 -3.91
N LEU A 323 -8.89 11.88 -2.62
CA LEU A 323 -9.64 11.20 -1.56
C LEU A 323 -11.00 11.86 -1.33
N PRO A 324 -12.04 11.07 -0.98
CA PRO A 324 -13.26 11.60 -0.38
C PRO A 324 -12.96 12.51 0.82
N GLU A 325 -13.76 13.56 1.04
CA GLU A 325 -13.52 14.54 2.11
C GLU A 325 -13.48 13.91 3.50
N ASP A 326 -14.30 12.88 3.73
CA ASP A 326 -14.36 12.09 4.96
C ASP A 326 -13.20 11.10 5.12
N MET A 327 -12.34 10.97 4.11
CA MET A 327 -11.15 10.11 4.11
C MET A 327 -9.83 10.92 4.10
N ARG A 328 -9.92 12.25 4.13
CA ARG A 328 -8.78 13.17 4.17
C ARG A 328 -8.20 13.30 5.60
N PRO A 329 -6.97 13.82 5.76
CA PRO A 329 -6.35 13.98 7.08
C PRO A 329 -7.20 14.83 8.05
N SER A 330 -7.96 15.80 7.53
CA SER A 330 -8.88 16.65 8.31
C SER A 330 -10.08 15.92 8.90
N ALA A 331 -10.38 14.69 8.45
CA ALA A 331 -11.47 13.87 9.00
C ALA A 331 -11.05 13.08 10.26
N CYS A 332 -9.78 13.22 10.71
CA CYS A 332 -9.32 12.64 11.96
C CYS A 332 -10.15 13.16 13.15
N LEU A 333 -10.70 12.25 13.95
CA LEU A 333 -11.48 12.60 15.15
C LEU A 333 -10.61 12.81 16.40
N GLU A 334 -9.28 12.73 16.25
CA GLU A 334 -8.31 12.88 17.35
C GLU A 334 -8.53 11.93 18.54
N CYS A 335 -9.19 10.78 18.29
CA CYS A 335 -9.56 9.82 19.34
C CYS A 335 -8.40 9.07 20.01
N GLY A 336 -7.19 9.12 19.43
CA GLY A 336 -5.98 8.49 19.99
C GLY A 336 -5.87 6.97 19.85
N GLN A 337 -6.91 6.26 19.40
CA GLN A 337 -6.89 4.80 19.29
C GLN A 337 -5.73 4.26 18.45
N CYS A 338 -5.42 4.94 17.35
CA CYS A 338 -4.30 4.60 16.48
C CYS A 338 -2.94 4.70 17.18
N ASN A 339 -2.75 5.67 18.09
CA ASN A 339 -1.53 5.82 18.88
C ASN A 339 -1.36 4.62 19.82
N SER A 340 -2.43 4.21 20.51
CA SER A 340 -2.42 3.10 21.47
C SER A 340 -2.05 1.76 20.82
N VAL A 341 -2.55 1.50 19.61
CA VAL A 341 -2.27 0.24 18.89
C VAL A 341 -1.01 0.30 18.00
N CYS A 342 -0.35 1.46 17.89
CA CYS A 342 0.82 1.61 17.02
C CYS A 342 2.03 0.93 17.65
N PRO A 343 2.59 -0.13 17.04
CA PRO A 343 3.75 -0.83 17.61
C PRO A 343 5.03 0.00 17.54
N GLN A 344 5.05 1.07 16.74
CA GLN A 344 6.19 1.97 16.59
C GLN A 344 6.12 3.17 17.56
N GLY A 345 5.09 3.26 18.41
CA GLY A 345 4.88 4.40 19.31
C GLY A 345 4.68 5.74 18.59
N ILE A 346 4.18 5.71 17.35
CA ILE A 346 3.98 6.92 16.54
C ILE A 346 2.81 7.70 17.12
N ASP A 347 3.00 9.00 17.33
CA ASP A 347 1.91 9.94 17.54
C ASP A 347 1.21 10.25 16.20
N VAL A 348 0.33 9.33 15.81
CA VAL A 348 -0.41 9.38 14.55
C VAL A 348 -1.32 10.60 14.52
N VAL A 349 -1.97 10.93 15.63
CA VAL A 349 -2.88 12.08 15.70
C VAL A 349 -2.15 13.38 15.36
N THR A 350 -1.00 13.61 16.00
CA THR A 350 -0.17 14.80 15.70
C THR A 350 0.30 14.81 14.25
N ALA A 351 0.80 13.68 13.72
CA ALA A 351 1.25 13.62 12.33
C ALA A 351 0.12 13.88 11.30
N LEU A 352 -1.10 13.41 11.57
CA LEU A 352 -2.26 13.69 10.71
C LEU A 352 -2.72 15.15 10.80
N SER A 353 -2.68 15.75 11.98
CA SER A 353 -2.93 17.19 12.18
C SER A 353 -1.93 18.03 11.39
N GLU A 354 -0.65 17.72 11.49
CA GLU A 354 0.39 18.42 10.74
C GLU A 354 0.25 18.21 9.22
N LEU A 355 -0.11 17.00 8.78
CA LEU A 355 -0.44 16.74 7.37
C LEU A 355 -1.61 17.60 6.89
N SER A 356 -2.67 17.72 7.69
CA SER A 356 -3.80 18.58 7.37
C SER A 356 -3.33 20.03 7.19
N GLY A 357 -2.50 20.53 8.11
CA GLY A 357 -1.93 21.87 8.01
C GLY A 357 -1.03 22.07 6.78
N LEU A 358 -0.20 21.08 6.42
CA LEU A 358 0.61 21.11 5.20
C LEU A 358 -0.27 21.14 3.95
N TYR A 359 -1.31 20.30 3.90
CA TYR A 359 -2.25 20.24 2.79
C TYR A 359 -3.02 21.55 2.61
N GLU A 360 -3.43 22.21 3.69
CA GLU A 360 -4.11 23.50 3.61
C GLU A 360 -3.19 24.63 3.12
N LYS A 361 -1.92 24.61 3.55
CA LYS A 361 -0.92 25.63 3.23
C LYS A 361 -0.52 25.61 1.76
N TYR A 362 -0.47 24.44 1.14
CA TYR A 362 0.03 24.30 -0.23
C TYR A 362 -1.05 24.53 -1.30
N PRO A 363 -0.68 25.05 -2.48
CA PRO A 363 -1.62 25.28 -3.55
C PRO A 363 -2.18 23.93 -4.06
N LYS A 364 -3.50 23.88 -4.25
CA LYS A 364 -4.16 22.67 -4.78
C LYS A 364 -3.97 22.60 -6.28
N TRP A 365 -3.85 21.38 -6.80
CA TRP A 365 -3.64 21.18 -8.23
C TRP A 365 -4.85 21.68 -9.03
N SER A 366 -6.07 21.47 -8.53
CA SER A 366 -7.27 21.97 -9.20
C SER A 366 -7.35 23.50 -9.25
N ASP A 367 -6.80 24.21 -8.26
CA ASP A 367 -6.77 25.68 -8.25
C ASP A 367 -5.78 26.19 -9.33
N ILE A 368 -4.59 25.60 -9.42
CA ILE A 368 -3.60 25.93 -10.46
C ILE A 368 -4.15 25.62 -11.86
N CYS A 369 -4.84 24.50 -12.04
CA CYS A 369 -5.50 24.20 -13.31
C CYS A 369 -6.58 25.24 -13.66
N ARG A 370 -7.36 25.71 -12.68
CA ARG A 370 -8.38 26.75 -12.88
C ARG A 370 -7.74 28.08 -13.27
N GLU A 371 -6.66 28.49 -12.60
CA GLU A 371 -5.92 29.71 -12.92
C GLU A 371 -5.34 29.66 -14.33
N ARG A 372 -4.66 28.56 -14.70
CA ARG A 372 -4.11 28.38 -16.06
C ARG A 372 -5.20 28.43 -17.14
N ASN A 373 -6.33 27.75 -16.91
CA ASN A 373 -7.44 27.78 -17.85
C ASN A 373 -8.05 29.19 -17.97
N ALA A 374 -8.09 29.96 -16.87
CA ALA A 374 -8.57 31.33 -16.87
C ALA A 374 -7.60 32.29 -17.59
N GLU A 375 -6.29 32.11 -17.41
CA GLU A 375 -5.26 32.85 -18.15
C GLU A 375 -5.31 32.53 -19.65
N GLU A 376 -5.39 31.25 -20.03
CA GLU A 376 -5.54 30.83 -21.43
C GLU A 376 -6.84 31.40 -22.05
N ALA A 377 -7.95 31.41 -21.31
CA ALA A 377 -9.19 32.01 -21.75
C ALA A 377 -9.07 33.54 -21.92
N LYS A 378 -8.35 34.21 -21.02
CA LYS A 378 -8.09 35.65 -21.09
C LYS A 378 -7.19 36.00 -22.28
N GLU A 379 -6.09 35.28 -22.50
CA GLU A 379 -5.23 35.44 -23.68
C GLU A 379 -6.00 35.17 -24.98
N MET A 380 -6.89 34.18 -24.99
CA MET A 380 -7.77 33.93 -26.14
C MET A 380 -8.71 35.12 -26.39
N SER A 381 -9.30 35.69 -25.34
CA SER A 381 -10.21 36.85 -25.45
C SER A 381 -9.49 38.14 -25.89
N GLU A 382 -8.27 38.38 -25.42
CA GLU A 382 -7.44 39.54 -25.79
C GLU A 382 -6.93 39.42 -27.24
N ASN A 383 -6.60 38.21 -27.69
CA ASN A 383 -6.25 37.95 -29.09
C ASN A 383 -7.44 38.11 -30.04
N ILE A 384 -8.67 37.81 -29.58
CA ILE A 384 -9.91 38.05 -30.36
C ILE A 384 -10.20 39.56 -30.47
N HIS A 385 -9.89 40.36 -29.45
CA HIS A 385 -10.05 41.82 -29.49
C HIS A 385 -9.02 42.55 -30.37
N ASN A 386 -7.91 41.91 -30.74
CA ASN A 386 -6.86 42.48 -31.60
C ASN A 386 -6.94 42.06 -33.07
N SER A 387 -7.96 41.31 -33.48
CA SER A 387 -8.14 40.93 -34.90
C SER A 387 -9.42 41.55 -35.47
N ASP A 388 -9.28 42.69 -36.16
CA ASP A 388 -10.28 43.22 -37.10
C ASP A 388 -10.65 42.18 -38.21
N GLU A 389 -9.91 41.08 -38.31
CA GLU A 389 -10.16 39.95 -39.22
C GLU A 389 -11.31 39.02 -38.78
N ALA A 390 -11.70 39.01 -37.49
CA ALA A 390 -12.77 38.12 -37.01
C ALA A 390 -14.17 38.57 -37.46
N THR A 391 -14.38 39.89 -37.56
CA THR A 391 -15.63 40.50 -38.03
C THR A 391 -15.85 40.24 -39.52
N ASP A 392 -14.80 40.33 -40.33
CA ASP A 392 -14.81 40.04 -41.78
C ASP A 392 -15.07 38.55 -42.07
N ALA A 393 -14.58 37.65 -41.21
CA ALA A 393 -14.85 36.21 -41.32
C ALA A 393 -16.31 35.84 -40.94
N ALA A 394 -16.88 36.50 -39.93
CA ALA A 394 -18.27 36.30 -39.52
C ALA A 394 -19.27 36.82 -40.58
N ASP A 395 -18.99 37.96 -41.19
CA ASP A 395 -19.82 38.54 -42.27
C ASP A 395 -19.77 37.67 -43.53
N LYS A 396 -18.59 37.15 -43.92
CA LYS A 396 -18.46 36.20 -45.04
C LYS A 396 -19.17 34.86 -44.79
N LEU A 397 -19.20 34.40 -43.54
CA LEU A 397 -19.91 33.17 -43.17
C LEU A 397 -21.43 33.37 -43.21
N LYS A 398 -21.90 34.55 -42.81
CA LYS A 398 -23.32 34.94 -42.90
C LYS A 398 -23.79 35.08 -44.35
N ASP A 399 -22.98 35.71 -45.20
CA ASP A 399 -23.25 35.78 -46.64
C ASP A 399 -23.27 34.38 -47.31
N ALA A 400 -22.39 33.48 -46.88
CA ALA A 400 -22.37 32.10 -47.38
C ALA A 400 -23.61 31.31 -46.96
N LEU A 401 -24.11 31.51 -45.73
CA LEU A 401 -25.33 30.89 -45.22
C LEU A 401 -26.59 31.43 -45.91
N ASP A 402 -26.69 32.74 -46.11
CA ASP A 402 -27.81 33.38 -46.82
C ASP A 402 -27.83 33.00 -48.32
N SER A 403 -26.67 32.69 -48.90
CA SER A 403 -26.57 32.16 -50.27
C SER A 403 -27.00 30.68 -50.34
N PHE A 404 -26.73 29.91 -49.29
CA PHE A 404 -27.12 28.50 -49.18
C PHE A 404 -28.63 28.34 -48.95
N GLU A 405 -29.26 29.20 -48.15
CA GLU A 405 -30.71 29.21 -47.95
C GLU A 405 -31.48 29.61 -49.22
N ARG A 406 -30.93 30.53 -50.02
CA ARG A 406 -31.51 30.92 -51.32
C ARG A 406 -31.43 29.82 -52.38
N ALA A 407 -30.50 28.87 -52.26
CA ALA A 407 -30.35 27.75 -53.18
C ALA A 407 -31.35 26.60 -52.92
N ILE A 408 -32.12 26.67 -51.83
CA ILE A 408 -33.10 25.65 -51.44
C ILE A 408 -34.51 26.24 -51.61
N ASP A 409 -34.97 26.33 -52.87
CA ASP A 409 -36.39 26.53 -53.19
C ASP A 409 -37.10 25.14 -53.20
N PRO A 410 -38.32 24.99 -52.65
CA PRO A 410 -38.88 23.70 -52.28
C PRO A 410 -39.94 23.22 -53.28
N GLU A 411 -39.74 22.06 -53.94
CA GLU A 411 -40.84 21.19 -54.40
C GLU A 411 -40.33 19.82 -54.96
N PRO A 412 -41.15 18.75 -55.06
CA PRO A 412 -41.48 17.88 -53.94
C PRO A 412 -41.20 16.40 -54.25
N TYR A 413 -40.43 15.70 -53.40
CA TYR A 413 -40.58 14.25 -53.30
C TYR A 413 -40.20 13.76 -51.90
N GLU A 414 -41.10 12.95 -51.35
CA GLU A 414 -41.10 12.45 -49.98
C GLU A 414 -39.78 11.80 -49.57
N LEU A 415 -39.23 12.20 -48.43
CA LEU A 415 -38.66 11.23 -47.49
C LEU A 415 -38.70 11.78 -46.06
N ARG A 416 -39.40 11.05 -45.19
CA ARG A 416 -39.51 11.28 -43.74
C ARG A 416 -38.13 11.46 -43.09
N ILE A 417 -37.76 12.70 -42.76
CA ILE A 417 -36.71 12.96 -41.75
C ILE A 417 -37.23 13.97 -40.72
N ASN A 418 -37.76 13.39 -39.66
CA ASN A 418 -37.65 13.75 -38.24
C ASN A 418 -37.94 15.21 -37.81
N THR A 419 -39.15 15.40 -37.31
CA THR A 419 -39.68 16.57 -36.57
C THR A 419 -38.77 17.07 -35.43
N LYS A 420 -37.83 16.25 -34.94
CA LYS A 420 -36.84 16.63 -33.92
C LYS A 420 -35.82 17.68 -34.38
N LEU A 421 -35.44 17.70 -35.66
CA LEU A 421 -34.41 18.62 -36.16
C LEU A 421 -34.94 20.06 -36.25
N ARG A 422 -36.19 20.23 -36.71
CA ARG A 422 -36.88 21.53 -36.69
C ARG A 422 -37.06 22.05 -35.28
N ALA A 423 -37.43 21.20 -34.31
CA ALA A 423 -37.59 21.60 -32.91
C ALA A 423 -36.25 22.01 -32.23
N GLN A 424 -35.13 21.42 -32.65
CA GLN A 424 -33.80 21.80 -32.15
C GLN A 424 -33.29 23.10 -32.77
N LEU A 425 -33.52 23.34 -34.06
CA LEU A 425 -33.15 24.59 -34.73
C LEU A 425 -33.96 25.80 -34.24
N THR A 426 -35.25 25.63 -33.93
CA THR A 426 -36.05 26.70 -33.31
C THR A 426 -35.60 27.03 -31.89
N ARG A 427 -35.01 26.08 -31.15
CA ARG A 427 -34.44 26.32 -29.81
C ARG A 427 -33.13 27.10 -29.85
N VAL A 428 -32.30 26.89 -30.87
CA VAL A 428 -31.05 27.66 -31.07
C VAL A 428 -31.37 29.10 -31.47
N ARG A 429 -32.45 29.33 -32.21
CA ARG A 429 -32.87 30.66 -32.69
C ARG A 429 -33.35 31.63 -31.58
N ASN A 430 -33.71 31.13 -30.40
CA ASN A 430 -34.31 31.92 -29.32
C ASN A 430 -33.48 31.95 -28.02
N CYS A 431 -32.20 31.56 -28.05
CA CYS A 431 -31.31 31.78 -26.90
C CYS A 431 -30.63 33.15 -27.04
N ASP A 432 -30.98 34.07 -26.15
CA ASP A 432 -30.20 35.27 -25.86
C ASP A 432 -28.76 34.90 -25.51
N THR A 433 -27.83 35.69 -26.04
CA THR A 433 -26.38 35.47 -26.02
C THR A 433 -25.72 35.46 -24.64
N GLU A 434 -26.46 35.67 -23.54
CA GLU A 434 -25.91 35.59 -22.18
C GLU A 434 -26.00 34.20 -21.53
N LEU A 435 -26.84 33.28 -22.01
CA LEU A 435 -26.99 31.96 -21.37
C LEU A 435 -26.05 30.87 -21.92
N PHE A 436 -25.30 31.16 -22.99
CA PHE A 436 -24.39 30.22 -23.62
C PHE A 436 -23.05 30.09 -22.87
N GLU A 437 -22.68 31.08 -22.03
CA GLU A 437 -21.42 31.05 -21.29
C GLU A 437 -21.50 30.30 -19.95
N GLN A 438 -22.68 29.98 -19.42
CA GLN A 438 -22.78 29.41 -18.07
C GLN A 438 -23.20 27.94 -17.94
N LYS A 439 -23.68 27.24 -18.98
CA LYS A 439 -24.08 25.82 -18.81
C LYS A 439 -23.74 24.93 -20.00
N VAL A 440 -22.99 23.87 -19.69
CA VAL A 440 -22.70 22.66 -20.49
C VAL A 440 -21.57 22.86 -21.52
N GLY A 441 -20.36 22.36 -21.31
CA GLY A 441 -20.07 20.95 -21.01
C GLY A 441 -19.87 20.19 -22.32
N LEU A 442 -18.77 20.48 -23.02
CA LEU A 442 -18.40 19.95 -24.34
C LEU A 442 -18.03 18.44 -24.35
N ASN A 443 -18.60 17.62 -23.45
CA ASN A 443 -18.20 16.22 -23.29
C ASN A 443 -19.30 15.19 -23.57
N MET A 444 -20.54 15.60 -23.86
CA MET A 444 -21.65 14.62 -23.98
C MET A 444 -22.15 14.33 -25.41
N VAL A 445 -21.67 15.03 -26.44
CA VAL A 445 -22.09 14.77 -27.84
C VAL A 445 -21.04 13.98 -28.65
N ILE A 446 -19.79 13.94 -28.19
CA ILE A 446 -18.69 13.27 -28.91
C ILE A 446 -18.76 11.72 -28.77
N LYS A 447 -19.48 11.18 -27.78
CA LYS A 447 -19.47 9.72 -27.52
C LYS A 447 -20.57 8.90 -28.19
N THR A 448 -21.61 9.48 -28.79
CA THR A 448 -22.77 8.67 -29.25
C THR A 448 -22.89 8.50 -30.76
N TYR A 449 -22.11 9.19 -31.59
CA TYR A 449 -22.26 9.08 -33.05
C TYR A 449 -20.93 8.91 -33.78
N ASN A 450 -20.20 7.87 -33.40
CA ASN A 450 -19.02 7.44 -34.12
C ASN A 450 -19.25 6.06 -34.75
N ARG A 451 -20.10 6.01 -35.78
CA ARG A 451 -20.02 5.05 -36.89
C ARG A 451 -21.17 5.27 -37.88
N LYS A 452 -20.77 5.54 -39.12
CA LYS A 452 -21.54 5.57 -40.37
C LYS A 452 -22.11 6.95 -40.77
N VAL A 453 -21.69 7.35 -41.97
CA VAL A 453 -22.26 8.34 -42.89
C VAL A 453 -21.50 9.68 -43.02
N PHE A 454 -20.53 9.63 -43.94
CA PHE A 454 -20.08 10.63 -44.93
C PHE A 454 -19.16 11.82 -44.59
N SER A 455 -18.02 11.82 -45.30
CA SER A 455 -17.22 12.97 -45.77
C SER A 455 -18.03 13.82 -46.77
N PRO A 456 -17.92 15.18 -46.79
CA PRO A 456 -16.72 15.91 -47.26
C PRO A 456 -16.21 17.00 -46.30
N LEU A 457 -16.75 17.12 -45.08
CA LEU A 457 -16.28 18.08 -44.08
C LEU A 457 -14.93 17.65 -43.43
N HIS A 458 -14.62 16.35 -43.46
CA HIS A 458 -13.41 15.75 -42.90
C HIS A 458 -12.11 16.18 -43.63
N LYS A 459 -12.20 16.63 -44.90
CA LYS A 459 -11.03 17.14 -45.63
C LYS A 459 -10.68 18.59 -45.27
N LEU A 460 -11.63 19.37 -44.72
CA LEU A 460 -11.39 20.73 -44.28
C LEU A 460 -10.87 20.76 -42.83
N THR A 461 -11.42 19.93 -41.93
CA THR A 461 -10.91 19.78 -40.55
C THR A 461 -9.52 19.14 -40.50
N CYS A 462 -9.18 18.20 -41.39
CA CYS A 462 -7.82 17.65 -41.47
C CYS A 462 -6.77 18.61 -42.07
N LYS A 463 -7.17 19.65 -42.81
CA LYS A 463 -6.23 20.70 -43.26
C LYS A 463 -5.93 21.72 -42.15
N ILE A 464 -6.90 22.00 -41.27
CA ILE A 464 -6.69 22.84 -40.09
C ILE A 464 -5.90 22.08 -39.01
N PHE A 465 -6.12 20.77 -38.85
CA PHE A 465 -5.37 19.95 -37.89
C PHE A 465 -3.91 19.67 -38.28
N LYS A 466 -3.57 19.72 -39.59
CA LYS A 466 -2.17 19.59 -40.06
C LYS A 466 -1.33 20.86 -39.96
N PHE A 467 -1.91 22.00 -39.56
CA PHE A 467 -1.15 23.23 -39.30
C PHE A 467 -0.85 23.45 -37.80
N LYS A 468 -1.48 22.70 -36.88
CA LYS A 468 -1.21 22.78 -35.42
C LYS A 468 -0.43 21.60 -34.83
N MET A 469 -0.12 20.56 -35.61
CA MET A 469 0.74 19.43 -35.19
C MET A 469 2.12 19.44 -35.88
N LYS A 470 2.74 20.61 -35.97
CA LYS A 470 4.16 20.74 -36.34
C LYS A 470 4.99 21.62 -35.39
N SER A 471 4.44 21.98 -34.23
CA SER A 471 5.09 22.79 -33.20
C SER A 471 5.16 22.12 -31.81
N ILE A 472 4.86 20.82 -31.70
CA ILE A 472 4.97 20.05 -30.43
C ILE A 472 5.98 18.88 -30.54
N TYR A 473 6.97 19.00 -31.43
CA TYR A 473 8.15 18.13 -31.44
C TYR A 473 9.36 18.98 -31.85
N PHE A 474 9.89 19.80 -30.93
CA PHE A 474 11.29 20.28 -30.93
C PHE A 474 11.56 21.23 -29.73
N VAL A 475 11.49 20.75 -28.49
CA VAL A 475 12.32 21.26 -27.38
C VAL A 475 12.52 20.12 -26.39
N GLY A 476 13.40 19.20 -26.75
CA GLY A 476 13.79 18.06 -25.93
C GLY A 476 15.25 17.70 -26.16
N GLU A 477 16.10 18.68 -26.45
CA GLU A 477 17.55 18.57 -26.43
C GLU A 477 18.12 19.96 -26.11
N ASN A 478 18.48 20.18 -24.85
CA ASN A 478 19.54 21.07 -24.34
C ASN A 478 19.27 21.42 -22.87
N PHE A 479 19.41 20.43 -22.01
CA PHE A 479 20.01 20.62 -20.69
C PHE A 479 21.02 19.47 -20.52
N ARG A 480 22.29 19.80 -20.75
CA ARG A 480 23.45 19.13 -20.16
C ARG A 480 23.91 19.95 -18.98
#